data_AF-A0A445H6K7-F1
#
_entry.id   AF-A0A445H6K7-F1
#
_cell.length_a   1.000
_cell.length_b   1.000
_cell.length_c   1.000
_cell.angle_alpha   90.00
_cell.angle_beta   90.00
_cell.angle_gamma   90.00
#
_symmetry.space_group_name_H-M   'P 1'
#
loop_
_entity.id
_entity.type
_entity.pdbx_description
1 polymer ?
#
loop_
_entity_poly.entity_id
_entity_poly.type
_entity_poly.pdbx_seq_one_letter_code
_entity_poly.pdbx_strand_id
1 'polypeptide(L)'
;MARVADKIKLIVGSREALKLSVRITDLWFIGIPGKTEQAEMVVVDSDGDEMHVVCKQDQLKSRKADLKENLTYVMHNFKVIKNDGKFRVCDHEYKLCFTGVTVVRQCDMEQLPFRKFRFVAFSSVIASHFKIGLLMLLAWLMKWYSDMCHPKIRGLPIVILLTPARIKEAQGSYPTSVSNSFKASKLMINDLVLEIQEFRESLLDLGIEVRSILTPIGQGSSQVSGSSQLSSKDVFLSKTKVKNISQINACSEEFVCVTVAKITTIVMDNYSWCYPACGQCYKKDDMLTVPLTCPCVKENDQPVLRYRVEVMVNHKGEQTKFLIWDRECAQLIGQSADEVNRLKIDDGDVDLNASPQALDRLLGCFLAFKVKVQPRFRNSVVLKYSDESELINVVLDMIPDSEQYVSVTGDHDPLLRIPLTPTKRVSSDELDNERKNFEI
;
A
#
# COMPACT_ATOMS: atom_id res chain seq x y z
N MET A 1 14.08 11.62 -51.60
CA MET A 1 13.54 12.59 -50.62
C MET A 1 13.37 11.90 -49.28
N ALA A 2 13.95 12.44 -48.20
CA ALA A 2 13.76 11.87 -46.87
C ALA A 2 12.29 12.05 -46.45
N ARG A 3 11.59 10.93 -46.16
CA ARG A 3 10.21 10.97 -45.69
C ARG A 3 10.12 11.83 -44.43
N VAL A 4 9.22 12.83 -44.45
CA VAL A 4 8.95 13.74 -43.32
C VAL A 4 8.45 12.92 -42.13
N ALA A 5 8.81 13.33 -40.92
CA ALA A 5 8.33 12.66 -39.70
C ALA A 5 6.83 12.94 -39.51
N ASP A 6 6.07 11.88 -39.20
CA ASP A 6 4.68 11.94 -38.77
C ASP A 6 4.56 12.65 -37.41
N LYS A 7 3.43 13.32 -37.20
CA LYS A 7 3.06 13.95 -35.93
C LYS A 7 2.24 12.98 -35.08
N ILE A 8 2.48 12.94 -33.77
CA ILE A 8 1.83 12.00 -32.85
C ILE A 8 0.32 12.18 -32.89
N LYS A 9 -0.16 13.42 -32.83
CA LYS A 9 -1.60 13.76 -32.85
C LYS A 9 -2.37 13.25 -34.06
N LEU A 10 -1.69 12.99 -35.19
CA LEU A 10 -2.31 12.53 -36.44
C LEU A 10 -2.32 11.00 -36.58
N ILE A 11 -1.83 10.28 -35.58
CA ILE A 11 -1.75 8.82 -35.61
C ILE A 11 -3.13 8.22 -35.33
N VAL A 12 -3.64 7.49 -36.32
CA VAL A 12 -4.88 6.72 -36.25
C VAL A 12 -4.60 5.24 -36.52
N GLY A 13 -5.51 4.35 -36.09
CA GLY A 13 -5.29 2.89 -36.06
C GLY A 13 -5.01 2.19 -37.39
N SER A 14 -5.18 2.86 -38.54
CA SER A 14 -4.99 2.27 -39.89
C SER A 14 -3.62 2.53 -40.52
N ARG A 15 -2.71 3.27 -39.87
CA ARG A 15 -1.40 3.61 -40.44
C ARG A 15 -0.38 2.49 -40.20
N GLU A 16 0.12 1.89 -41.28
CA GLU A 16 1.08 0.77 -41.22
C GLU A 16 2.56 1.21 -41.26
N ALA A 17 2.86 2.40 -41.79
CA ALA A 17 4.23 2.90 -41.93
C ALA A 17 4.38 4.30 -41.32
N LEU A 18 4.64 4.33 -40.01
CA LEU A 18 4.92 5.55 -39.24
C LEU A 18 6.42 5.81 -39.14
N LYS A 19 6.81 7.08 -39.25
CA LYS A 19 8.16 7.56 -38.93
C LYS A 19 8.06 8.73 -37.97
N LEU A 20 8.62 8.60 -36.77
CA LEU A 20 8.55 9.61 -35.71
C LEU A 20 9.94 10.14 -35.36
N SER A 21 10.01 11.45 -35.11
CA SER A 21 11.15 12.12 -34.49
C SER A 21 10.74 12.51 -33.08
N VAL A 22 11.29 11.84 -32.07
CA VAL A 22 10.79 11.91 -30.70
C VAL A 22 11.88 11.92 -29.65
N ARG A 23 11.57 12.46 -28.47
CA ARG A 23 12.38 12.30 -27.25
C ARG A 23 11.72 11.26 -26.36
N ILE A 24 12.50 10.37 -25.76
CA ILE A 24 12.01 9.47 -24.70
C ILE A 24 11.97 10.27 -23.40
N THR A 25 10.77 10.56 -22.88
CA THR A 25 10.58 11.36 -21.65
C THR A 25 10.49 10.50 -20.39
N ASP A 26 10.11 9.24 -20.55
CA ASP A 26 10.03 8.27 -19.46
C ASP A 26 10.25 6.86 -20.02
N LEU A 27 10.99 6.02 -19.32
CA LEU A 27 11.38 4.66 -19.71
C LEU A 27 11.42 3.77 -18.46
N TRP A 28 10.67 2.69 -18.46
CA TRP A 28 10.66 1.73 -17.37
C TRP A 28 10.60 0.30 -17.88
N PHE A 29 11.00 -0.64 -17.03
CA PHE A 29 11.04 -2.06 -17.35
C PHE A 29 10.02 -2.82 -16.50
N ILE A 30 9.20 -3.64 -17.14
CA ILE A 30 8.19 -4.48 -16.51
C ILE A 30 8.57 -5.95 -16.71
N GLY A 31 8.35 -6.77 -15.68
CA GLY A 31 8.62 -8.21 -15.71
C GLY A 31 9.88 -8.60 -14.96
N ILE A 32 10.39 -9.80 -15.28
CA ILE A 32 11.61 -10.36 -14.70
C ILE A 32 12.76 -10.15 -15.71
N PRO A 33 13.85 -9.46 -15.32
CA PRO A 33 15.01 -9.26 -16.18
C PRO A 33 15.48 -10.58 -16.81
N GLY A 34 15.69 -10.57 -18.14
CA GLY A 34 16.13 -11.75 -18.89
C GLY A 34 15.09 -12.85 -19.15
N LYS A 35 13.95 -12.88 -18.44
CA LYS A 35 12.90 -13.93 -18.59
C LYS A 35 11.61 -13.45 -19.25
N THR A 36 11.05 -12.33 -18.81
CA THR A 36 9.76 -11.78 -19.29
C THR A 36 9.77 -10.25 -19.34
N GLU A 37 10.96 -9.67 -19.47
CA GLU A 37 11.16 -8.23 -19.40
C GLU A 37 10.66 -7.53 -20.67
N GLN A 38 9.85 -6.50 -20.51
CA GLN A 38 9.48 -5.56 -21.56
C GLN A 38 9.85 -4.14 -21.12
N ALA A 39 10.20 -3.29 -22.09
CA ALA A 39 10.38 -1.87 -21.85
C ALA A 39 9.11 -1.14 -22.27
N GLU A 40 8.68 -0.21 -21.44
CA GLU A 40 7.60 0.72 -21.75
C GLU A 40 8.17 2.13 -21.64
N MET A 41 7.72 3.01 -22.52
CA MET A 41 8.25 4.36 -22.60
C MET A 41 7.19 5.37 -23.04
N VAL A 42 7.33 6.61 -22.58
CA VAL A 42 6.59 7.76 -23.12
C VAL A 42 7.52 8.49 -24.08
N VAL A 43 7.00 8.81 -25.26
CA VAL A 43 7.71 9.60 -26.26
C VAL A 43 6.94 10.88 -26.57
N VAL A 44 7.67 11.95 -26.85
CA VAL A 44 7.11 13.27 -27.20
C VAL A 44 7.65 13.75 -28.54
N ASP A 45 6.79 14.33 -29.38
CA ASP A 45 7.18 14.96 -30.64
C ASP A 45 7.44 16.47 -30.47
N SER A 46 7.72 17.17 -31.57
CA SER A 46 8.03 18.61 -31.55
C SER A 46 6.88 19.49 -31.07
N ASP A 47 5.65 19.00 -31.14
CA ASP A 47 4.45 19.77 -30.80
C ASP A 47 4.07 19.55 -29.32
N GLY A 48 4.80 18.66 -28.63
CA GLY A 48 4.55 18.32 -27.23
C GLY A 48 3.49 17.24 -27.05
N ASP A 49 3.05 16.59 -28.13
CA ASP A 49 2.09 15.50 -28.06
C ASP A 49 2.80 14.23 -27.60
N GLU A 50 2.22 13.54 -26.62
CA GLU A 50 2.80 12.35 -25.99
C GLU A 50 2.11 11.08 -26.43
N MET A 51 2.88 10.01 -26.58
CA MET A 51 2.32 8.68 -26.83
C MET A 51 3.10 7.59 -26.09
N HIS A 52 2.36 6.58 -25.65
CA HIS A 52 2.92 5.40 -25.00
C HIS A 52 3.48 4.44 -26.06
N VAL A 53 4.67 3.92 -25.83
CA VAL A 53 5.36 2.95 -26.70
C VAL A 53 5.81 1.74 -25.88
N VAL A 54 5.56 0.54 -26.41
CA VAL A 54 5.87 -0.74 -25.76
C VAL A 54 6.88 -1.52 -26.59
N CYS A 55 7.97 -1.95 -25.97
CA CYS A 55 8.99 -2.84 -26.54
C CYS A 55 8.96 -4.17 -25.79
N LYS A 56 8.38 -5.20 -26.43
CA LYS A 56 8.29 -6.55 -25.87
C LYS A 56 9.64 -7.23 -25.80
N GLN A 57 9.73 -8.29 -25.00
CA GLN A 57 10.96 -9.00 -24.68
C GLN A 57 11.76 -9.46 -25.90
N ASP A 58 11.08 -9.94 -26.93
CA ASP A 58 11.67 -10.43 -28.18
C ASP A 58 12.47 -9.35 -28.90
N GLN A 59 12.00 -8.09 -28.84
CA GLN A 59 12.67 -6.94 -29.45
C GLN A 59 13.60 -6.20 -28.48
N LEU A 60 13.42 -6.39 -27.16
CA LEU A 60 14.16 -5.65 -26.15
C LEU A 60 15.62 -6.09 -26.06
N LYS A 61 15.90 -7.39 -26.16
CA LYS A 61 17.25 -7.96 -25.92
C LYS A 61 18.35 -7.28 -26.76
N SER A 62 18.07 -6.97 -28.02
CA SER A 62 19.04 -6.35 -28.93
C SER A 62 19.15 -4.83 -28.79
N ARG A 63 18.21 -4.17 -28.10
CA ARG A 63 18.06 -2.69 -28.11
C ARG A 63 18.09 -2.05 -26.74
N LYS A 64 18.14 -2.85 -25.67
CA LYS A 64 18.06 -2.35 -24.28
C LYS A 64 19.12 -1.29 -23.97
N ALA A 65 20.33 -1.44 -24.50
CA ALA A 65 21.43 -0.50 -24.27
C ALA A 65 21.24 0.84 -25.03
N ASP A 66 20.48 0.84 -26.12
CA ASP A 66 20.30 1.99 -27.00
C ASP A 66 19.19 2.93 -26.52
N LEU A 67 18.21 2.39 -25.78
CA LEU A 67 17.06 3.13 -25.26
C LEU A 67 17.43 3.80 -23.94
N LYS A 68 17.46 5.14 -23.92
CA LYS A 68 17.75 5.93 -22.74
C LYS A 68 16.78 7.11 -22.64
N GLU A 69 16.43 7.45 -21.41
CA GLU A 69 15.63 8.64 -21.12
C GLU A 69 16.35 9.92 -21.52
N ASN A 70 15.56 10.93 -21.88
CA ASN A 70 15.98 12.27 -22.30
C ASN A 70 16.80 12.33 -23.60
N LEU A 71 17.08 11.19 -24.24
CA LEU A 71 17.69 11.15 -25.56
C LEU A 71 16.63 11.20 -26.67
N THR A 72 17.07 11.63 -27.85
CA THR A 72 16.24 11.86 -29.02
C THR A 72 16.49 10.82 -30.11
N TYR A 73 15.43 10.40 -30.77
CA TYR A 73 15.43 9.27 -31.69
C TYR A 73 14.56 9.52 -32.90
N VAL A 74 15.01 9.02 -34.04
CA VAL A 74 14.16 8.77 -35.20
C VAL A 74 13.78 7.30 -35.16
N MET A 75 12.48 7.03 -35.06
CA MET A 75 11.95 5.68 -34.98
C MET A 75 10.91 5.42 -36.06
N HIS A 76 10.86 4.22 -36.62
CA HIS A 76 9.85 3.87 -37.63
C HIS A 76 9.46 2.40 -37.63
N ASN A 77 8.37 2.07 -38.34
CA ASN A 77 7.78 0.73 -38.48
C ASN A 77 7.23 0.16 -37.17
N PHE A 78 6.24 0.85 -36.62
CA PHE A 78 5.55 0.45 -35.41
C PHE A 78 4.23 -0.26 -35.71
N LYS A 79 3.78 -1.09 -34.79
CA LYS A 79 2.38 -1.53 -34.74
C LYS A 79 1.57 -0.54 -33.90
N VAL A 80 0.53 0.05 -34.48
CA VAL A 80 -0.43 0.88 -33.76
C VAL A 80 -1.46 -0.03 -33.08
N ILE A 81 -1.72 0.21 -31.78
CA ILE A 81 -2.66 -0.58 -30.98
C ILE A 81 -3.55 0.38 -30.19
N LYS A 82 -4.80 0.02 -29.95
CA LYS A 82 -5.69 0.80 -29.07
C LYS A 82 -5.10 0.92 -27.67
N ASN A 83 -5.20 2.11 -27.08
CA ASN A 83 -4.80 2.39 -25.72
C ASN A 83 -6.03 2.31 -24.80
N ASP A 84 -6.59 1.11 -24.68
CA ASP A 84 -7.80 0.77 -23.92
C ASP A 84 -7.48 -0.04 -22.63
N GLY A 85 -6.22 -0.02 -22.20
CA GLY A 85 -5.81 -0.65 -20.95
C GLY A 85 -6.50 -0.01 -19.74
N LYS A 86 -6.74 -0.83 -18.70
CA LYS A 86 -7.29 -0.36 -17.40
C LYS A 86 -6.48 0.80 -16.79
N PHE A 87 -5.19 0.86 -17.08
CA PHE A 87 -4.30 1.96 -16.71
C PHE A 87 -3.58 2.47 -17.95
N ARG A 88 -3.68 3.78 -18.19
CA ARG A 88 -3.08 4.46 -19.34
C ARG A 88 -2.04 5.46 -18.85
N VAL A 89 -0.89 5.46 -19.50
CA VAL A 89 0.20 6.40 -19.21
C VAL A 89 -0.02 7.73 -19.91
N CYS A 90 -0.56 7.70 -21.13
CA CYS A 90 -0.86 8.86 -21.94
C CYS A 90 -2.35 8.89 -22.31
N ASP A 91 -2.87 10.09 -22.57
CA ASP A 91 -4.26 10.32 -22.99
C ASP A 91 -4.54 9.87 -24.44
N HIS A 92 -3.50 9.70 -25.26
CA HIS A 92 -3.64 9.35 -26.68
C HIS A 92 -4.45 8.05 -26.87
N GLU A 93 -5.38 8.03 -27.83
CA GLU A 93 -6.31 6.90 -28.06
C GLU A 93 -5.58 5.61 -28.48
N TYR A 94 -4.40 5.76 -29.06
CA TYR A 94 -3.54 4.67 -29.49
C TYR A 94 -2.18 4.69 -28.79
N LYS A 95 -1.54 3.53 -28.73
CA LYS A 95 -0.16 3.32 -28.31
C LYS A 95 0.60 2.57 -29.40
N LEU A 96 1.93 2.66 -29.38
CA LEU A 96 2.78 1.93 -30.31
C LEU A 96 3.37 0.69 -29.67
N CYS A 97 3.57 -0.33 -30.49
CA CYS A 97 4.35 -1.51 -30.13
C CYS A 97 5.48 -1.69 -31.15
N PHE A 98 6.67 -2.00 -30.64
CA PHE A 98 7.77 -2.42 -31.50
C PHE A 98 7.41 -3.72 -32.22
N THR A 99 7.94 -3.87 -33.42
CA THR A 99 7.84 -5.05 -34.28
C THR A 99 9.25 -5.49 -34.66
N GLY A 100 9.39 -6.69 -35.25
CA GLY A 100 10.68 -7.20 -35.73
C GLY A 100 11.40 -6.30 -36.75
N VAL A 101 10.67 -5.39 -37.38
CA VAL A 101 11.18 -4.45 -38.40
C VAL A 101 11.23 -3.00 -37.92
N THR A 102 10.95 -2.75 -36.63
CA THR A 102 11.08 -1.41 -36.04
C THR A 102 12.53 -0.96 -36.14
N VAL A 103 12.75 0.28 -36.56
CA VAL A 103 14.08 0.88 -36.56
C VAL A 103 14.09 1.98 -35.51
N VAL A 104 15.18 2.06 -34.77
CA VAL A 104 15.42 3.06 -33.73
C VAL A 104 16.82 3.59 -33.99
N ARG A 105 16.93 4.87 -34.29
CA ARG A 105 18.20 5.54 -34.52
C ARG A 105 18.26 6.76 -33.62
N GLN A 106 19.22 6.79 -32.70
CA GLN A 106 19.49 7.99 -31.92
C GLN A 106 19.93 9.12 -32.87
N CYS A 107 19.40 10.32 -32.66
CA CYS A 107 19.74 11.52 -33.41
C CYS A 107 19.53 12.71 -32.52
N ASP A 108 20.53 13.57 -32.35
CA ASP A 108 20.41 14.77 -31.52
C ASP A 108 19.46 15.76 -32.19
N MET A 109 18.40 16.12 -31.45
CA MET A 109 17.33 17.01 -31.92
C MET A 109 16.99 17.99 -30.80
N GLU A 110 17.57 19.19 -30.85
CA GLU A 110 17.38 20.23 -29.83
C GLU A 110 15.95 20.77 -29.80
N GLN A 111 15.26 20.76 -30.95
CA GLN A 111 13.91 21.28 -31.11
C GLN A 111 12.81 20.46 -30.41
N LEU A 112 13.15 19.25 -29.92
CA LEU A 112 12.18 18.43 -29.21
C LEU A 112 12.06 18.90 -27.76
N PRO A 113 10.82 19.05 -27.24
CA PRO A 113 10.61 19.50 -25.87
C PRO A 113 11.10 18.44 -24.87
N PHE A 114 11.59 18.91 -23.71
CA PHE A 114 11.76 18.05 -22.56
C PHE A 114 10.39 17.69 -21.97
N ARG A 115 10.38 16.67 -21.10
CA ARG A 115 9.17 16.24 -20.41
C ARG A 115 8.49 17.44 -19.77
N LYS A 116 7.21 17.65 -20.07
CA LYS A 116 6.39 18.64 -19.37
C LYS A 116 5.56 17.93 -18.32
N PHE A 117 5.81 18.25 -17.06
CA PHE A 117 5.02 17.68 -15.98
C PHE A 117 3.63 18.35 -15.92
N ARG A 118 2.58 17.54 -15.99
CA ARG A 118 1.20 17.97 -15.78
C ARG A 118 0.84 17.74 -14.31
N PHE A 119 1.06 18.77 -13.49
CA PHE A 119 0.68 18.73 -12.08
C PHE A 119 -0.85 18.72 -11.95
N VAL A 120 -1.35 17.88 -11.06
CA VAL A 120 -2.76 17.95 -10.65
C VAL A 120 -2.85 18.60 -9.29
N ALA A 121 -3.66 19.66 -9.21
CA ALA A 121 -3.90 20.37 -7.97
C ALA A 121 -4.53 19.43 -6.93
N PHE A 122 -4.08 19.56 -5.69
CA PHE A 122 -4.60 18.73 -4.60
C PHE A 122 -6.11 18.91 -4.40
N SER A 123 -6.62 20.12 -4.61
CA SER A 123 -8.06 20.42 -4.61
C SER A 123 -8.82 19.58 -5.63
N SER A 124 -8.28 19.41 -6.84
CA SER A 124 -8.88 18.55 -7.88
C SER A 124 -8.85 17.07 -7.47
N VAL A 125 -7.82 16.61 -6.77
CA VAL A 125 -7.74 15.23 -6.25
C VAL A 125 -8.77 15.00 -5.14
N ILE A 126 -8.89 15.92 -4.18
CA ILE A 126 -9.87 15.83 -3.08
C ILE A 126 -11.30 15.86 -3.62
N ALA A 127 -11.56 16.77 -4.56
CA ALA A 127 -12.88 16.93 -5.17
C ALA A 127 -13.18 15.88 -6.26
N SER A 128 -12.33 14.86 -6.41
CA SER A 128 -12.50 13.77 -7.38
C SER A 128 -12.60 14.22 -8.84
N HIS A 129 -12.04 15.38 -9.18
CA HIS A 129 -11.96 15.91 -10.54
C HIS A 129 -10.69 15.43 -11.25
N PHE A 130 -10.62 14.12 -11.56
CA PHE A 130 -9.52 13.52 -12.31
C PHE A 130 -10.02 12.43 -13.27
N LYS A 131 -9.24 12.12 -14.31
CA LYS A 131 -9.54 11.01 -15.23
C LYS A 131 -9.18 9.68 -14.58
N ILE A 132 -10.18 8.86 -14.29
CA ILE A 132 -10.00 7.50 -13.76
C ILE A 132 -9.17 6.67 -14.75
N GLY A 133 -8.15 5.99 -14.22
CA GLY A 133 -7.26 5.12 -15.00
C GLY A 133 -6.11 5.82 -15.73
N LEU A 134 -6.00 7.16 -15.67
CA LEU A 134 -4.81 7.88 -16.15
C LEU A 134 -3.78 7.99 -15.02
N LEU A 135 -2.53 7.65 -15.34
CA LEU A 135 -1.40 7.88 -14.44
C LEU A 135 -1.03 9.36 -14.44
N MET A 136 -0.93 9.97 -13.26
CA MET A 136 -0.68 11.40 -13.13
C MET A 136 0.55 11.70 -12.31
N LEU A 137 1.08 12.88 -12.52
CA LEU A 137 2.20 13.39 -11.77
C LEU A 137 1.71 14.28 -10.63
N LEU A 138 2.28 14.04 -9.46
CA LEU A 138 1.91 14.76 -8.25
C LEU A 138 3.16 15.40 -7.64
N ALA A 139 3.12 16.72 -7.50
CA ALA A 139 4.03 17.45 -6.60
C ALA A 139 3.36 17.59 -5.25
N TRP A 140 4.13 17.35 -4.20
CA TRP A 140 3.70 17.46 -2.82
C TRP A 140 4.65 18.38 -2.06
N LEU A 141 4.09 19.44 -1.48
CA LEU A 141 4.77 20.25 -0.47
C LEU A 141 4.46 19.64 0.89
N MET A 142 5.40 18.87 1.45
CA MET A 142 5.30 18.48 2.86
C MET A 142 5.77 19.65 3.72
N LYS A 143 4.80 20.46 4.17
CA LYS A 143 5.00 21.26 5.37
C LYS A 143 4.93 20.28 6.53
N TRP A 144 6.04 20.11 7.24
CA TRP A 144 6.05 19.32 8.47
C TRP A 144 5.04 19.97 9.41
N TYR A 145 3.90 19.31 9.65
CA TYR A 145 2.84 19.87 10.49
C TYR A 145 3.39 19.96 11.92
N SER A 146 3.73 21.19 12.28
CA SER A 146 4.07 21.63 13.62
C SER A 146 2.81 21.57 14.48
N ASP A 147 2.50 20.40 15.03
CA ASP A 147 1.64 20.28 16.23
C ASP A 147 2.16 19.24 17.26
N MET A 148 3.24 18.50 16.96
CA MET A 148 3.82 17.51 17.90
C MET A 148 5.33 17.65 18.12
N CYS A 149 5.96 18.78 17.77
CA CYS A 149 7.38 18.98 18.05
C CYS A 149 7.64 20.30 18.77
N HIS A 150 8.47 20.18 19.82
CA HIS A 150 9.03 21.27 20.60
C HIS A 150 9.42 22.48 19.71
N PRO A 151 9.25 23.73 20.18
CA PRO A 151 9.38 24.97 19.39
C PRO A 151 10.77 25.29 18.80
N LYS A 152 11.71 24.34 18.74
CA LYS A 152 13.09 24.55 18.27
C LYS A 152 13.50 23.86 16.97
N ILE A 153 12.65 23.06 16.33
CA ILE A 153 12.96 22.46 15.01
C ILE A 153 11.97 22.96 13.96
N ARG A 154 12.18 24.19 13.48
CA ARG A 154 11.52 24.69 12.25
C ARG A 154 12.24 24.09 11.05
N GLY A 155 11.83 22.88 10.63
CA GLY A 155 12.30 22.30 9.38
C GLY A 155 11.68 23.05 8.18
N LEU A 156 12.53 23.52 7.26
CA LEU A 156 12.07 24.07 5.98
C LEU A 156 11.29 23.00 5.18
N PRO A 157 10.22 23.36 4.46
CA PRO A 157 9.38 22.44 3.70
C PRO A 157 10.19 21.64 2.67
N ILE A 158 9.72 20.40 2.43
CA ILE A 158 10.32 19.46 1.47
C ILE A 158 9.40 19.35 0.25
N VAL A 159 9.98 19.37 -0.94
CA VAL A 159 9.27 19.12 -2.20
C VAL A 159 9.48 17.66 -2.61
N ILE A 160 8.36 16.95 -2.78
CA ILE A 160 8.32 15.56 -3.23
C ILE A 160 7.64 15.51 -4.59
N LEU A 161 8.27 14.87 -5.57
CA LEU A 161 7.69 14.58 -6.88
C LEU A 161 7.47 13.07 -7.01
N LEU A 162 6.24 12.65 -7.29
CA LEU A 162 5.89 11.25 -7.56
C LEU A 162 5.31 11.12 -8.97
N THR A 163 5.95 10.30 -9.81
CA THR A 163 5.51 10.10 -11.20
C THR A 163 5.96 8.76 -11.79
N PRO A 164 5.10 8.04 -12.54
CA PRO A 164 3.65 8.15 -12.54
C PRO A 164 3.04 7.69 -11.20
N ALA A 165 1.97 8.34 -10.74
CA ALA A 165 1.22 7.95 -9.55
C ALA A 165 -0.21 7.50 -9.89
N ARG A 166 -0.77 6.60 -9.10
CA ARG A 166 -2.19 6.20 -9.20
C ARG A 166 -2.94 6.89 -8.09
N ILE A 167 -4.01 7.56 -8.48
CA ILE A 167 -5.02 8.03 -7.54
C ILE A 167 -6.04 6.91 -7.36
N LYS A 168 -6.23 6.48 -6.12
CA LYS A 168 -7.31 5.58 -5.70
C LYS A 168 -8.41 6.44 -5.12
N GLU A 169 -9.62 6.24 -5.63
CA GLU A 169 -10.83 6.85 -5.08
C GLU A 169 -11.02 6.48 -3.62
N ALA A 170 -11.72 7.34 -2.90
CA ALA A 170 -12.18 7.03 -1.55
C ALA A 170 -13.05 5.76 -1.58
N GLN A 171 -12.81 4.85 -0.65
CA GLN A 171 -13.58 3.61 -0.51
C GLN A 171 -13.97 3.42 0.95
N GLY A 172 -15.26 3.52 1.26
CA GLY A 172 -15.75 3.50 2.64
C GLY A 172 -15.12 4.62 3.47
N SER A 173 -14.52 4.26 4.60
CA SER A 173 -13.78 5.19 5.48
C SER A 173 -12.39 5.62 4.99
N TYR A 174 -11.87 5.03 3.90
CA TYR A 174 -10.56 5.40 3.36
C TYR A 174 -10.67 6.64 2.46
N PRO A 175 -9.95 7.73 2.77
CA PRO A 175 -9.93 8.90 1.89
C PRO A 175 -9.22 8.58 0.57
N THR A 176 -9.46 9.43 -0.43
CA THR A 176 -8.73 9.40 -1.70
C THR A 176 -7.22 9.33 -1.42
N SER A 177 -6.57 8.32 -1.98
CA SER A 177 -5.16 8.03 -1.67
C SER A 177 -4.34 7.94 -2.93
N VAL A 178 -3.07 8.34 -2.82
CA VAL A 178 -2.10 8.22 -3.88
C VAL A 178 -1.29 6.96 -3.60
N SER A 179 -1.24 6.04 -4.56
CA SER A 179 -0.42 4.85 -4.48
C SER A 179 0.57 4.80 -5.63
N ASN A 180 1.71 4.14 -5.41
CA ASN A 180 2.53 3.65 -6.50
C ASN A 180 1.67 2.76 -7.43
N SER A 181 1.78 2.98 -8.72
CA SER A 181 1.03 2.26 -9.73
C SER A 181 1.73 0.98 -10.17
N PHE A 182 3.06 1.01 -10.31
CA PHE A 182 3.87 -0.04 -10.97
C PHE A 182 5.36 0.12 -10.62
N LYS A 183 6.22 -0.81 -11.05
CA LYS A 183 7.69 -0.62 -11.05
C LYS A 183 8.16 0.67 -11.78
N ALA A 184 7.26 1.38 -12.45
CA ALA A 184 7.48 2.63 -13.17
C ALA A 184 7.53 3.88 -12.27
N SER A 185 6.93 3.87 -11.08
CA SER A 185 6.84 5.09 -10.26
C SER A 185 8.21 5.52 -9.72
N LYS A 186 8.60 6.75 -10.04
CA LYS A 186 9.78 7.46 -9.52
C LYS A 186 9.35 8.41 -8.42
N LEU A 187 10.11 8.39 -7.33
CA LEU A 187 9.97 9.31 -6.20
C LEU A 187 11.25 10.16 -6.14
N MET A 188 11.10 11.47 -6.31
CA MET A 188 12.20 12.43 -6.28
C MET A 188 11.98 13.37 -5.10
N ILE A 189 12.98 13.53 -4.25
CA ILE A 189 12.87 14.35 -3.02
C ILE A 189 13.94 15.41 -3.09
N ASN A 190 13.53 16.66 -3.31
CA ASN A 190 14.47 17.78 -3.42
C ASN A 190 15.55 17.61 -4.51
N ASP A 191 15.35 16.72 -5.49
CA ASP A 191 16.30 16.50 -6.57
C ASP A 191 16.52 17.78 -7.40
N LEU A 192 17.73 17.95 -7.95
CA LEU A 192 18.06 19.03 -8.88
C LEU A 192 17.52 18.72 -10.28
N VAL A 193 16.20 18.64 -10.38
CA VAL A 193 15.51 18.64 -11.67
C VAL A 193 14.87 20.00 -11.89
N LEU A 194 14.90 20.46 -13.14
CA LEU A 194 14.42 21.77 -13.58
C LEU A 194 13.04 22.07 -13.01
N GLU A 195 12.20 21.06 -12.90
CA GLU A 195 10.81 21.20 -12.51
C GLU A 195 10.61 21.29 -10.99
N ILE A 196 11.52 20.71 -10.18
CA ILE A 196 11.56 20.99 -8.74
C ILE A 196 12.07 22.42 -8.52
N GLN A 197 12.94 22.95 -9.40
CA GLN A 197 13.40 24.33 -9.34
C GLN A 197 12.27 25.30 -9.71
N GLU A 198 11.57 25.09 -10.83
CA GLU A 198 10.40 25.90 -11.23
C GLU A 198 9.30 25.88 -10.14
N PHE A 199 9.02 24.71 -9.56
CA PHE A 199 8.05 24.62 -8.46
C PHE A 199 8.54 25.36 -7.21
N ARG A 200 9.83 25.28 -6.87
CA ARG A 200 10.43 26.07 -5.77
C ARG A 200 10.33 27.57 -6.03
N GLU A 201 10.60 28.02 -7.24
CA GLU A 201 10.46 29.44 -7.62
C GLU A 201 9.00 29.90 -7.45
N SER A 202 8.03 29.10 -7.91
CA SER A 202 6.60 29.42 -7.69
C SER A 202 6.20 29.49 -6.21
N LEU A 203 6.89 28.75 -5.34
CA LEU A 203 6.69 28.80 -3.89
C LEU A 203 7.37 30.01 -3.25
N LEU A 204 8.54 30.41 -3.76
CA LEU A 204 9.22 31.63 -3.35
C LEU A 204 8.38 32.87 -3.67
N ASP A 205 7.73 32.89 -4.83
CA ASP A 205 6.78 33.95 -5.22
C ASP A 205 5.58 34.04 -4.24
N LEU A 206 5.25 32.94 -3.57
CA LEU A 206 4.20 32.85 -2.54
C LEU A 206 4.75 33.11 -1.12
N GLY A 207 6.03 33.48 -0.97
CA GLY A 207 6.67 33.74 0.31
C GLY A 207 7.00 32.47 1.12
N ILE A 208 7.06 31.30 0.47
CA ILE A 208 7.37 30.02 1.10
C ILE A 208 8.82 29.64 0.80
N GLU A 209 9.71 29.78 1.79
CA GLU A 209 11.10 29.33 1.66
C GLU A 209 11.18 27.79 1.73
N VAL A 210 11.80 27.18 0.72
CA VAL A 210 12.07 25.74 0.63
C VAL A 210 13.55 25.46 0.91
N ARG A 211 13.86 24.33 1.55
CA ARG A 211 15.25 23.98 1.91
C ARG A 211 16.18 23.95 0.70
N SER A 212 17.28 24.72 0.75
CA SER A 212 18.39 24.66 -0.22
C SER A 212 19.31 23.46 0.03
N ILE A 213 19.91 22.93 -1.05
CA ILE A 213 20.82 21.76 -1.05
C ILE A 213 22.25 22.14 -0.60
N LEU A 214 22.61 23.43 -0.54
CA LEU A 214 24.01 23.87 -0.44
C LEU A 214 24.62 23.91 0.97
N THR A 215 24.00 23.34 1.99
CA THR A 215 24.71 23.03 3.24
C THR A 215 25.16 21.56 3.23
N PRO A 216 26.45 21.26 2.97
CA PRO A 216 26.96 19.91 3.08
C PRO A 216 27.02 19.55 4.56
N ILE A 217 26.08 18.72 5.01
CA ILE A 217 26.21 17.97 6.26
C ILE A 217 26.06 16.51 5.91
N GLY A 218 27.20 15.81 5.89
CA GLY A 218 27.35 14.37 6.03
C GLY A 218 26.75 13.51 4.91
N GLN A 219 27.60 12.70 4.29
CA GLN A 219 27.19 11.45 3.65
C GLN A 219 26.51 10.54 4.69
N GLY A 220 25.23 10.79 4.94
CA GLY A 220 24.32 9.93 5.69
C GLY A 220 22.96 9.81 5.01
N SER A 221 22.72 10.54 3.91
CA SER A 221 21.38 10.64 3.32
C SER A 221 21.02 9.58 2.27
N SER A 222 21.93 8.66 1.97
CA SER A 222 21.61 7.41 1.24
C SER A 222 21.32 6.23 2.19
N GLN A 223 21.30 6.49 3.51
CA GLN A 223 20.93 5.56 4.58
C GLN A 223 20.13 6.29 5.66
N VAL A 224 19.19 7.18 5.29
CA VAL A 224 18.11 7.60 6.22
C VAL A 224 16.90 6.67 6.11
N SER A 225 17.18 5.37 6.23
CA SER A 225 16.39 4.46 7.08
C SER A 225 16.63 4.74 8.57
N GLY A 226 17.29 5.85 8.91
CA GLY A 226 17.08 6.55 10.16
C GLY A 226 15.65 7.05 10.20
N SER A 227 14.79 6.27 10.83
CA SER A 227 13.62 6.78 11.52
C SER A 227 13.93 8.19 12.03
N SER A 228 13.12 9.18 11.68
CA SER A 228 12.82 10.21 12.68
C SER A 228 12.63 9.41 13.97
N GLN A 229 13.43 9.65 15.01
CA GLN A 229 13.18 9.04 16.31
C GLN A 229 11.89 9.64 16.89
N LEU A 230 10.78 9.45 16.16
CA LEU A 230 9.47 9.23 16.72
C LEU A 230 9.67 8.15 17.76
N SER A 231 9.14 8.39 18.95
CA SER A 231 9.07 7.35 19.95
C SER A 231 8.47 6.09 19.31
N SER A 232 8.90 4.90 19.74
CA SER A 232 8.27 3.62 19.37
C SER A 232 6.73 3.71 19.42
N LYS A 233 6.22 4.53 20.37
CA LYS A 233 4.83 4.88 20.62
C LYS A 233 4.14 5.62 19.47
N ASP A 234 4.72 6.71 18.97
CA ASP A 234 4.09 7.54 17.92
C ASP A 234 3.98 6.78 16.60
N VAL A 235 4.98 5.94 16.29
CA VAL A 235 4.96 5.07 15.11
C VAL A 235 3.83 4.02 15.24
N PHE A 236 3.67 3.45 16.42
CA PHE A 236 2.65 2.43 16.68
C PHE A 236 1.23 2.99 16.50
N LEU A 237 0.96 4.18 17.05
CA LEU A 237 -0.34 4.84 17.03
C LEU A 237 -0.62 5.65 15.76
N SER A 238 0.41 5.95 14.95
CA SER A 238 0.26 6.77 13.74
C SER A 238 -0.85 6.27 12.81
N LYS A 239 -1.75 7.20 12.44
CA LYS A 239 -2.85 7.03 11.47
C LYS A 239 -3.86 5.93 11.83
N THR A 240 -3.95 5.50 13.09
CA THR A 240 -4.86 4.43 13.52
C THR A 240 -5.64 4.80 14.76
N LYS A 241 -6.94 4.50 14.76
CA LYS A 241 -7.79 4.67 15.94
C LYS A 241 -7.62 3.49 16.89
N VAL A 242 -7.66 3.77 18.18
CA VAL A 242 -7.78 2.75 19.22
C VAL A 242 -9.22 2.25 19.27
N LYS A 243 -9.42 0.94 19.36
CA LYS A 243 -10.73 0.29 19.47
C LYS A 243 -10.71 -0.82 20.52
N ASN A 244 -11.83 -1.02 21.20
CA ASN A 244 -12.05 -2.22 22.02
C ASN A 244 -12.45 -3.42 21.13
N ILE A 245 -12.46 -4.62 21.72
CA ILE A 245 -12.76 -5.86 21.00
C ILE A 245 -14.22 -5.89 20.50
N SER A 246 -15.19 -5.38 21.27
CA SER A 246 -16.59 -5.34 20.84
C SER A 246 -16.78 -4.46 19.60
N GLN A 247 -16.12 -3.30 19.53
CA GLN A 247 -16.09 -2.46 18.33
C GLN A 247 -15.42 -3.16 17.15
N ILE A 248 -14.36 -3.94 17.38
CA ILE A 248 -13.72 -4.74 16.32
C ILE A 248 -14.71 -5.76 15.76
N ASN A 249 -15.42 -6.48 16.63
CA ASN A 249 -16.39 -7.50 16.27
C ASN A 249 -17.64 -6.92 15.57
N ALA A 250 -18.05 -5.71 15.94
CA ALA A 250 -19.22 -5.03 15.37
C ALA A 250 -18.98 -4.37 14.00
N CYS A 251 -17.74 -4.32 13.51
CA CYS A 251 -17.42 -3.64 12.26
C CYS A 251 -17.74 -4.48 11.02
N SER A 252 -18.34 -3.82 10.01
CA SER A 252 -18.68 -4.42 8.71
C SER A 252 -17.69 -4.09 7.59
N GLU A 253 -16.87 -3.04 7.75
CA GLU A 253 -15.87 -2.60 6.79
C GLU A 253 -14.45 -3.05 7.16
N GLU A 254 -13.53 -3.04 6.18
CA GLU A 254 -12.10 -3.25 6.41
C GLU A 254 -11.47 -1.99 7.04
N PHE A 255 -10.66 -2.17 8.08
CA PHE A 255 -9.94 -1.06 8.74
C PHE A 255 -8.67 -1.55 9.44
N VAL A 256 -7.81 -0.61 9.84
CA VAL A 256 -6.66 -0.87 10.72
C VAL A 256 -6.88 -0.13 12.04
N CYS A 257 -6.73 -0.83 13.16
CA CYS A 257 -6.86 -0.25 14.49
C CYS A 257 -5.74 -0.71 15.41
N VAL A 258 -5.67 -0.06 16.57
CA VAL A 258 -4.86 -0.51 17.71
C VAL A 258 -5.78 -0.98 18.83
N THR A 259 -5.41 -2.05 19.52
CA THR A 259 -6.14 -2.56 20.68
C THR A 259 -5.17 -3.21 21.67
N VAL A 260 -5.61 -3.52 22.88
CA VAL A 260 -4.86 -4.36 23.83
C VAL A 260 -5.67 -5.61 24.11
N ALA A 261 -4.99 -6.74 24.22
CA ALA A 261 -5.65 -7.99 24.57
C ALA A 261 -4.66 -9.01 25.15
N LYS A 262 -5.20 -9.96 25.90
CA LYS A 262 -4.48 -11.14 26.38
C LYS A 262 -4.69 -12.28 25.39
N ILE A 263 -3.63 -12.94 24.96
CA ILE A 263 -3.75 -14.21 24.22
C ILE A 263 -4.23 -15.28 25.20
N THR A 264 -5.40 -15.87 24.94
CA THR A 264 -6.01 -16.87 25.84
C THR A 264 -5.90 -18.29 25.31
N THR A 265 -5.90 -18.48 23.99
CA THR A 265 -5.97 -19.80 23.39
C THR A 265 -5.32 -19.80 22.01
N ILE A 266 -4.66 -20.90 21.65
CA ILE A 266 -4.17 -21.17 20.30
C ILE A 266 -5.25 -21.95 19.55
N VAL A 267 -5.59 -21.52 18.34
CA VAL A 267 -6.67 -22.09 17.53
C VAL A 267 -6.07 -22.99 16.45
N MET A 268 -6.48 -24.26 16.41
CA MET A 268 -5.90 -25.31 15.53
C MET A 268 -6.93 -25.92 14.56
N ASP A 269 -8.07 -25.25 14.38
CA ASP A 269 -9.31 -25.92 14.00
C ASP A 269 -9.37 -26.42 12.54
N ASN A 270 -8.47 -25.98 11.64
CA ASN A 270 -8.49 -26.36 10.22
C ASN A 270 -7.16 -26.20 9.44
N TYR A 271 -6.09 -25.73 10.08
CA TYR A 271 -4.82 -25.43 9.41
C TYR A 271 -3.63 -25.78 10.31
N SER A 272 -2.55 -26.28 9.72
CA SER A 272 -1.27 -26.44 10.39
C SER A 272 -0.77 -25.09 10.93
N TRP A 273 -0.04 -25.12 12.05
CA TRP A 273 0.53 -23.93 12.72
C TRP A 273 1.64 -23.25 11.89
N CYS A 274 2.09 -23.92 10.83
CA CYS A 274 3.08 -23.44 9.88
C CYS A 274 2.72 -23.79 8.44
N TYR A 275 3.41 -23.16 7.49
CA TYR A 275 3.33 -23.49 6.07
C TYR A 275 4.73 -23.50 5.43
N PRO A 276 4.95 -24.35 4.41
CA PRO A 276 6.19 -24.34 3.64
C PRO A 276 6.24 -23.12 2.73
N ALA A 277 7.40 -22.46 2.68
CA ALA A 277 7.62 -21.33 1.81
C ALA A 277 9.08 -21.21 1.38
N CYS A 278 9.32 -20.53 0.26
CA CYS A 278 10.67 -20.36 -0.26
C CYS A 278 11.54 -19.50 0.69
N GLY A 279 12.76 -19.96 1.00
CA GLY A 279 13.72 -19.20 1.81
C GLY A 279 14.11 -17.83 1.20
N GLN A 280 14.14 -17.73 -0.14
CA GLN A 280 14.61 -16.53 -0.85
C GLN A 280 13.51 -15.52 -1.16
N CYS A 281 12.33 -15.98 -1.61
CA CYS A 281 11.27 -15.08 -2.08
C CYS A 281 10.03 -15.04 -1.18
N TYR A 282 10.01 -15.80 -0.08
CA TYR A 282 8.93 -15.85 0.92
C TYR A 282 7.55 -16.26 0.40
N LYS A 283 7.44 -16.71 -0.86
CA LYS A 283 6.19 -17.23 -1.42
C LYS A 283 5.89 -18.61 -0.86
N LYS A 284 4.61 -18.82 -0.52
CA LYS A 284 4.04 -20.12 -0.13
C LYS A 284 4.24 -21.13 -1.27
N ASP A 285 4.63 -22.35 -0.90
CA ASP A 285 4.75 -23.46 -1.83
C ASP A 285 3.41 -24.23 -1.88
N ASP A 286 2.78 -24.33 -3.05
CA ASP A 286 1.55 -25.11 -3.20
C ASP A 286 1.91 -26.59 -3.34
N MET A 287 1.75 -27.33 -2.25
CA MET A 287 2.10 -28.75 -2.07
C MET A 287 1.22 -29.73 -2.89
N LEU A 288 1.07 -29.54 -4.21
CA LEU A 288 0.27 -30.46 -5.04
C LEU A 288 1.03 -31.27 -6.09
N THR A 289 2.33 -31.02 -6.35
CA THR A 289 3.12 -31.88 -7.25
C THR A 289 4.63 -31.72 -7.01
N VAL A 290 5.33 -32.83 -6.75
CA VAL A 290 6.81 -32.91 -6.77
C VAL A 290 7.27 -33.03 -8.24
N PRO A 291 8.35 -32.35 -8.70
CA PRO A 291 9.32 -31.55 -7.95
C PRO A 291 9.06 -30.02 -8.00
N LEU A 292 9.27 -29.39 -6.84
CA LEU A 292 9.04 -27.98 -6.55
C LEU A 292 10.14 -27.12 -7.16
N THR A 293 9.81 -26.23 -8.09
CA THR A 293 10.72 -25.17 -8.52
C THR A 293 10.06 -23.82 -8.29
N CYS A 294 10.41 -23.16 -7.18
CA CYS A 294 10.22 -21.72 -7.08
C CYS A 294 10.89 -21.06 -8.30
N PRO A 295 10.24 -20.13 -9.04
CA PRO A 295 10.86 -19.46 -10.19
C PRO A 295 12.18 -18.72 -9.90
N CYS A 296 12.52 -18.61 -8.61
CA CYS A 296 13.68 -17.98 -8.00
C CYS A 296 14.93 -18.88 -7.87
N VAL A 297 14.92 -20.14 -8.35
CA VAL A 297 16.02 -21.10 -8.13
C VAL A 297 17.38 -20.56 -8.56
N LYS A 298 18.29 -20.45 -7.59
CA LYS A 298 19.70 -20.74 -7.82
C LYS A 298 20.34 -21.67 -6.79
N GLU A 299 20.03 -21.65 -5.48
CA GLU A 299 20.82 -22.47 -4.52
C GLU A 299 20.10 -22.92 -3.22
N ASN A 300 18.85 -23.40 -3.24
CA ASN A 300 18.38 -24.22 -2.10
C ASN A 300 17.16 -25.08 -2.46
N ASP A 301 17.30 -26.39 -2.29
CA ASP A 301 16.34 -27.41 -2.75
C ASP A 301 15.23 -27.74 -1.74
N GLN A 302 15.12 -27.02 -0.62
CA GLN A 302 14.11 -27.32 0.41
C GLN A 302 13.27 -26.10 0.83
N PRO A 303 11.94 -26.27 0.99
CA PRO A 303 11.07 -25.24 1.55
C PRO A 303 11.38 -25.04 3.04
N VAL A 304 11.30 -23.79 3.49
CA VAL A 304 11.47 -23.38 4.90
C VAL A 304 10.08 -23.24 5.52
N LEU A 305 9.86 -23.81 6.70
CA LEU A 305 8.60 -23.62 7.44
C LEU A 305 8.52 -22.22 8.02
N ARG A 306 7.31 -21.66 7.97
CA ARG A 306 6.99 -20.33 8.51
C ARG A 306 5.71 -20.35 9.32
N TYR A 307 5.62 -19.57 10.40
CA TYR A 307 4.43 -19.57 11.26
C TYR A 307 3.20 -18.98 10.56
N ARG A 308 2.06 -19.60 10.85
CA ARG A 308 0.71 -19.11 10.58
C ARG A 308 -0.17 -19.54 11.76
N VAL A 309 -0.19 -18.75 12.82
CA VAL A 309 -0.85 -19.11 14.08
C VAL A 309 -2.09 -18.26 14.29
N GLU A 310 -3.25 -18.91 14.45
CA GLU A 310 -4.48 -18.25 14.87
C GLU A 310 -4.57 -18.31 16.40
N VAL A 311 -4.88 -17.18 17.04
CA VAL A 311 -5.02 -17.06 18.48
C VAL A 311 -6.34 -16.41 18.84
N MET A 312 -6.97 -16.89 19.91
CA MET A 312 -8.04 -16.16 20.60
C MET A 312 -7.41 -15.15 21.54
N VAL A 313 -7.92 -13.92 21.47
CA VAL A 313 -7.53 -12.85 22.37
C VAL A 313 -8.73 -12.35 23.15
N ASN A 314 -8.53 -11.98 24.41
CA ASN A 314 -9.56 -11.47 25.31
C ASN A 314 -9.16 -10.15 25.96
N HIS A 315 -10.12 -9.23 26.07
CA HIS A 315 -9.99 -8.02 26.87
C HIS A 315 -11.37 -7.61 27.42
N LYS A 316 -11.45 -7.40 28.74
CA LYS A 316 -12.70 -7.05 29.45
C LYS A 316 -13.89 -8.00 29.13
N GLY A 317 -13.63 -9.30 29.02
CA GLY A 317 -14.67 -10.32 28.79
C GLY A 317 -15.06 -10.52 27.33
N GLU A 318 -14.68 -9.60 26.44
CA GLU A 318 -14.87 -9.72 25.00
C GLU A 318 -13.72 -10.51 24.37
N GLN A 319 -14.04 -11.35 23.39
CA GLN A 319 -13.06 -12.16 22.68
C GLN A 319 -13.14 -12.01 21.16
N THR A 320 -12.00 -12.14 20.50
CA THR A 320 -11.92 -12.18 19.04
C THR A 320 -10.72 -13.01 18.59
N LYS A 321 -10.65 -13.33 17.31
CA LYS A 321 -9.62 -14.18 16.73
C LYS A 321 -8.63 -13.36 15.90
N PHE A 322 -7.34 -13.49 16.21
CA PHE A 322 -6.25 -12.86 15.48
C PHE A 322 -5.36 -13.89 14.78
N LEU A 323 -4.85 -13.53 13.59
CA LEU A 323 -3.86 -14.29 12.85
C LEU A 323 -2.49 -13.60 12.99
N ILE A 324 -1.51 -14.35 13.48
CA ILE A 324 -0.12 -13.92 13.64
C ILE A 324 0.75 -14.68 12.64
N TRP A 325 1.55 -13.94 11.89
CA TRP A 325 2.45 -14.48 10.87
C TRP A 325 3.85 -14.71 11.42
N ASP A 326 4.65 -15.41 10.62
CA ASP A 326 6.04 -15.79 10.86
C ASP A 326 6.87 -14.81 11.69
N ARG A 327 7.00 -13.56 11.24
CA ARG A 327 7.87 -12.58 11.88
C ARG A 327 7.48 -12.31 13.33
N GLU A 328 6.22 -11.97 13.57
CA GLU A 328 5.73 -11.62 14.90
C GLU A 328 5.70 -12.85 15.82
N CYS A 329 5.34 -14.03 15.30
CA CYS A 329 5.42 -15.29 16.05
C CYS A 329 6.85 -15.63 16.47
N ALA A 330 7.81 -15.58 15.53
CA ALA A 330 9.20 -15.91 15.82
C ALA A 330 9.81 -14.97 16.87
N GLN A 331 9.41 -13.68 16.87
CA GLN A 331 9.85 -12.72 17.87
C GLN A 331 9.25 -13.01 19.27
N LEU A 332 7.97 -13.39 19.35
CA LEU A 332 7.32 -13.74 20.62
C LEU A 332 7.81 -15.09 21.19
N ILE A 333 8.03 -16.08 20.32
CA ILE A 333 8.44 -17.43 20.72
C ILE A 333 9.96 -17.49 20.95
N GLY A 334 10.73 -16.66 20.25
CA GLY A 334 12.19 -16.66 20.27
C GLY A 334 12.84 -17.76 19.43
N GLN A 335 12.06 -18.47 18.61
CA GLN A 335 12.51 -19.56 17.74
C GLN A 335 11.83 -19.44 16.37
N SER A 336 12.49 -19.91 15.32
CA SER A 336 11.89 -20.06 13.99
C SER A 336 10.98 -21.29 13.92
N ALA A 337 10.04 -21.28 12.97
CA ALA A 337 9.15 -22.42 12.76
C ALA A 337 9.92 -23.71 12.39
N ASP A 338 11.00 -23.62 11.62
CA ASP A 338 11.87 -24.76 11.31
C ASP A 338 12.53 -25.34 12.56
N GLU A 339 13.04 -24.49 13.47
CA GLU A 339 13.64 -24.95 14.73
C GLU A 339 12.60 -25.66 15.61
N VAL A 340 11.40 -25.08 15.73
CA VAL A 340 10.30 -25.71 16.48
C VAL A 340 9.91 -27.04 15.85
N ASN A 341 9.84 -27.12 14.53
CA ASN A 341 9.50 -28.38 13.85
C ASN A 341 10.59 -29.45 14.00
N ARG A 342 11.88 -29.07 13.95
CA ARG A 342 12.99 -30.00 14.20
C ARG A 342 12.91 -30.61 15.60
N LEU A 343 12.68 -29.77 16.62
CA LEU A 343 12.53 -30.26 18.00
C LEU A 343 11.31 -31.19 18.16
N LYS A 344 10.18 -30.85 17.53
CA LYS A 344 9.01 -31.75 17.50
C LYS A 344 9.33 -33.12 16.93
N ILE A 345 10.06 -33.17 15.81
CA ILE A 345 10.46 -34.42 15.16
C ILE A 345 11.42 -35.22 16.06
N ASP A 346 12.38 -34.56 16.71
CA ASP A 346 13.31 -35.19 17.65
C ASP A 346 12.59 -35.79 18.87
N ASP A 347 11.50 -35.15 19.31
CA ASP A 347 10.59 -35.64 20.37
C ASP A 347 9.61 -36.74 19.88
N GLY A 348 9.67 -37.10 18.60
CA GLY A 348 8.86 -38.16 17.98
C GLY A 348 7.50 -37.71 17.45
N ASP A 349 7.19 -36.41 17.46
CA ASP A 349 5.95 -35.85 16.90
C ASP A 349 6.20 -35.27 15.50
N VAL A 350 5.73 -35.97 14.47
CA VAL A 350 5.84 -35.57 13.07
C VAL A 350 4.58 -34.86 12.54
N ASP A 351 3.52 -34.71 13.36
CA ASP A 351 2.27 -34.10 12.92
C ASP A 351 2.34 -32.56 12.95
N LEU A 352 2.27 -31.96 11.77
CA LEU A 352 2.21 -30.50 11.60
C LEU A 352 0.86 -29.90 12.01
N ASN A 353 -0.18 -30.72 12.21
CA ASN A 353 -1.48 -30.27 12.70
C ASN A 353 -1.59 -30.33 14.22
N ALA A 354 -0.63 -30.97 14.91
CA ALA A 354 -0.53 -30.92 16.35
C ALA A 354 0.19 -29.64 16.80
N SER A 355 -0.38 -28.93 17.78
CA SER A 355 0.21 -27.70 18.32
C SER A 355 1.57 -28.00 18.98
N PRO A 356 2.67 -27.32 18.59
CA PRO A 356 3.94 -27.40 19.31
C PRO A 356 3.81 -26.82 20.71
N GLN A 357 4.48 -27.42 21.69
CA GLN A 357 4.62 -26.85 23.04
C GLN A 357 5.25 -25.44 23.01
N ALA A 358 6.09 -25.14 22.02
CA ALA A 358 6.67 -23.81 21.85
C ALA A 358 5.61 -22.70 21.66
N LEU A 359 4.43 -23.02 21.12
CA LEU A 359 3.35 -22.04 20.97
C LEU A 359 2.75 -21.64 22.32
N ASP A 360 2.86 -22.48 23.36
CA ASP A 360 2.33 -22.17 24.70
C ASP A 360 2.98 -20.91 25.29
N ARG A 361 4.16 -20.51 24.81
CA ARG A 361 4.81 -19.23 25.16
C ARG A 361 3.98 -18.00 24.78
N LEU A 362 3.07 -18.13 23.81
CA LEU A 362 2.15 -17.06 23.43
C LEU A 362 1.01 -16.91 24.43
N LEU A 363 0.64 -18.00 25.12
CA LEU A 363 -0.49 -18.00 26.04
C LEU A 363 -0.19 -17.09 27.22
N GLY A 364 -1.16 -16.25 27.55
CA GLY A 364 -1.07 -15.33 28.67
C GLY A 364 -0.36 -14.01 28.35
N CYS A 365 0.29 -13.86 27.20
CA CYS A 365 0.88 -12.59 26.77
C CYS A 365 -0.21 -11.52 26.65
N PHE A 366 -0.06 -10.44 27.42
CA PHE A 366 -0.88 -9.24 27.35
C PHE A 366 -0.14 -8.18 26.54
N LEU A 367 -0.65 -7.87 25.35
CA LEU A 367 0.07 -7.08 24.35
C LEU A 367 -0.82 -5.98 23.78
N ALA A 368 -0.17 -4.90 23.32
CA ALA A 368 -0.78 -3.97 22.40
C ALA A 368 -0.64 -4.52 20.98
N PHE A 369 -1.74 -4.58 20.22
CA PHE A 369 -1.78 -5.07 18.87
C PHE A 369 -2.20 -3.98 17.89
N LYS A 370 -1.46 -3.83 16.80
CA LYS A 370 -1.90 -3.13 15.60
C LYS A 370 -2.44 -4.16 14.63
N VAL A 371 -3.73 -4.10 14.34
CA VAL A 371 -4.46 -5.17 13.66
C VAL A 371 -5.16 -4.62 12.42
N LYS A 372 -5.07 -5.37 11.33
CA LYS A 372 -5.86 -5.17 10.12
C LYS A 372 -7.08 -6.10 10.17
N VAL A 373 -8.26 -5.53 10.32
CA VAL A 373 -9.52 -6.28 10.43
C VAL A 373 -10.18 -6.32 9.06
N GLN A 374 -10.50 -7.52 8.57
CA GLN A 374 -11.15 -7.70 7.26
C GLN A 374 -12.40 -8.60 7.41
N PRO A 375 -13.56 -8.01 7.82
CA PRO A 375 -14.77 -8.77 8.12
C PRO A 375 -15.24 -9.67 6.96
N ARG A 376 -15.04 -9.23 5.72
CA ARG A 376 -15.35 -10.01 4.50
C ARG A 376 -14.66 -11.38 4.44
N PHE A 377 -13.45 -11.47 4.98
CA PHE A 377 -12.68 -12.72 5.03
C PHE A 377 -12.73 -13.37 6.42
N ARG A 378 -13.55 -12.82 7.33
CA ARG A 378 -13.66 -13.25 8.74
C ARG A 378 -12.31 -13.41 9.42
N ASN A 379 -11.36 -12.53 9.10
CA ASN A 379 -10.02 -12.56 9.66
C ASN A 379 -9.56 -11.19 10.14
N SER A 380 -8.70 -11.22 11.15
CA SER A 380 -8.05 -10.05 11.74
C SER A 380 -6.56 -10.37 11.83
N VAL A 381 -5.75 -9.67 11.06
CA VAL A 381 -4.31 -9.97 10.89
C VAL A 381 -3.49 -9.00 11.72
N VAL A 382 -2.61 -9.53 12.58
CA VAL A 382 -1.66 -8.72 13.33
C VAL A 382 -0.62 -8.16 12.38
N LEU A 383 -0.49 -6.83 12.36
CA LEU A 383 0.54 -6.11 11.59
C LEU A 383 1.78 -5.82 12.43
N LYS A 384 1.59 -5.60 13.74
CA LYS A 384 2.64 -5.35 14.72
C LYS A 384 2.08 -5.57 16.12
N TYR A 385 2.93 -5.93 17.07
CA TYR A 385 2.61 -5.94 18.49
C TYR A 385 3.62 -5.11 19.29
N SER A 386 3.30 -4.86 20.55
CA SER A 386 4.25 -4.37 21.56
C SER A 386 3.89 -4.93 22.92
N ASP A 387 4.92 -5.32 23.65
CA ASP A 387 4.93 -5.77 25.04
C ASP A 387 5.38 -4.68 26.02
N GLU A 388 5.71 -3.47 25.53
CA GLU A 388 6.12 -2.33 26.36
C GLU A 388 4.94 -1.86 27.23
N SER A 389 5.07 -1.98 28.54
CA SER A 389 4.01 -1.63 29.50
C SER A 389 3.54 -0.18 29.35
N GLU A 390 4.46 0.75 29.04
CA GLU A 390 4.13 2.15 28.81
C GLU A 390 3.17 2.34 27.62
N LEU A 391 3.40 1.62 26.51
CA LEU A 391 2.54 1.72 25.33
C LEU A 391 1.19 1.02 25.57
N ILE A 392 1.21 -0.12 26.26
CA ILE A 392 -0.02 -0.83 26.65
C ILE A 392 -0.92 0.07 27.49
N ASN A 393 -0.37 0.75 28.49
CA ASN A 393 -1.12 1.67 29.34
C ASN A 393 -1.69 2.85 28.55
N VAL A 394 -0.91 3.45 27.64
CA VAL A 394 -1.41 4.52 26.77
C VAL A 394 -2.57 4.04 25.90
N VAL A 395 -2.49 2.84 25.33
CA VAL A 395 -3.60 2.29 24.54
C VAL A 395 -4.81 2.01 25.43
N LEU A 396 -4.62 1.47 26.64
CA LEU A 396 -5.69 1.25 27.62
C LEU A 396 -6.44 2.54 27.93
N ASP A 397 -5.73 3.64 28.17
CA ASP A 397 -6.32 4.96 28.46
C ASP A 397 -7.09 5.55 27.25
N MET A 398 -6.73 5.14 26.03
CA MET A 398 -7.40 5.55 24.79
C MET A 398 -8.56 4.64 24.40
N ILE A 399 -8.73 3.49 25.04
CA ILE A 399 -9.85 2.59 24.72
C ILE A 399 -11.15 3.25 25.19
N PRO A 400 -12.12 3.45 24.29
CA PRO A 400 -13.41 3.99 24.69
C PRO A 400 -14.09 3.02 25.66
N ASP A 401 -14.48 3.52 26.84
CA ASP A 401 -15.29 2.76 27.78
C ASP A 401 -16.63 2.41 27.13
N SER A 402 -17.05 1.17 27.34
CA SER A 402 -18.29 0.61 26.79
C SER A 402 -19.57 1.23 27.37
N GLU A 403 -19.45 2.18 28.31
CA GLU A 403 -20.58 2.85 28.94
C GLU A 403 -20.91 4.20 28.26
N GLN A 404 -21.33 4.16 26.99
CA GLN A 404 -22.20 5.19 26.39
C GLN A 404 -22.65 4.76 24.98
N TYR A 405 -23.49 3.74 24.93
CA TYR A 405 -24.46 3.58 23.84
C TYR A 405 -25.84 3.43 24.47
N VAL A 406 -26.38 4.53 24.98
CA VAL A 406 -27.83 4.64 25.15
C VAL A 406 -28.39 4.96 23.77
N SER A 407 -29.07 3.98 23.17
CA SER A 407 -29.91 4.18 22.01
C SER A 407 -31.03 5.16 22.36
N VAL A 408 -30.96 6.39 21.85
CA VAL A 408 -32.12 7.28 21.81
C VAL A 408 -32.79 7.10 20.46
N THR A 409 -33.74 6.17 20.42
CA THR A 409 -34.88 6.28 19.49
C THR A 409 -35.91 7.21 20.13
N GLY A 410 -36.44 8.16 19.36
CA GLY A 410 -37.66 8.87 19.72
C GLY A 410 -37.56 10.37 19.51
N ASP A 411 -38.30 10.85 18.52
CA ASP A 411 -38.81 12.21 18.40
C ASP A 411 -39.23 12.80 19.76
N HIS A 412 -39.07 14.11 19.95
CA HIS A 412 -40.21 15.00 20.22
C HIS A 412 -39.80 16.49 20.27
N ASP A 413 -40.63 17.24 19.57
CA ASP A 413 -40.88 18.69 19.54
C ASP A 413 -41.01 19.31 20.96
N PRO A 414 -40.42 20.48 21.25
CA PRO A 414 -40.35 21.00 22.61
C PRO A 414 -41.42 22.06 22.89
N LEU A 415 -42.65 21.69 23.28
CA LEU A 415 -43.57 22.61 23.94
C LEU A 415 -44.52 21.88 24.91
N LEU A 416 -44.27 22.04 26.22
CA LEU A 416 -45.21 22.57 27.23
C LEU A 416 -44.71 22.28 28.65
N ARG A 417 -44.64 23.34 29.47
CA ARG A 417 -44.42 23.31 30.92
C ARG A 417 -45.60 22.66 31.64
N ILE A 418 -45.35 21.98 32.76
CA ILE A 418 -45.83 22.29 34.15
C ILE A 418 -45.36 21.17 35.11
N PRO A 419 -45.00 21.46 36.38
CA PRO A 419 -44.36 20.51 37.30
C PRO A 419 -45.38 19.83 38.25
N LEU A 420 -44.97 18.74 38.93
CA LEU A 420 -45.21 18.45 40.37
C LEU A 420 -44.73 17.03 40.78
N THR A 421 -43.82 17.02 41.78
CA THR A 421 -43.50 16.13 42.92
C THR A 421 -44.07 14.69 43.12
N PRO A 422 -43.42 13.87 44.00
CA PRO A 422 -43.31 12.42 43.88
C PRO A 422 -44.22 11.62 44.82
N THR A 423 -44.62 10.38 44.47
CA THR A 423 -45.06 9.39 45.48
C THR A 423 -44.95 7.92 45.02
N LYS A 424 -44.20 7.14 45.82
CA LYS A 424 -44.30 5.71 46.21
C LYS A 424 -44.57 4.57 45.19
N ARG A 425 -43.65 3.59 45.28
CA ARG A 425 -43.77 2.12 45.29
C ARG A 425 -45.19 1.54 45.30
N VAL A 426 -45.41 0.45 44.54
CA VAL A 426 -45.77 -0.91 45.01
C VAL A 426 -45.73 -1.91 43.83
N SER A 427 -45.34 -3.14 44.16
CA SER A 427 -45.20 -4.40 43.43
C SER A 427 -46.50 -5.23 43.33
N SER A 428 -46.61 -6.09 42.31
CA SER A 428 -47.19 -7.47 42.31
C SER A 428 -47.46 -7.86 40.85
N ASP A 429 -46.78 -8.84 40.26
CA ASP A 429 -47.07 -10.29 40.29
C ASP A 429 -48.36 -10.72 39.59
N GLU A 430 -48.25 -11.86 38.87
CA GLU A 430 -49.29 -12.76 38.31
C GLU A 430 -49.91 -12.34 36.95
N LEU A 431 -50.10 -13.20 35.92
CA LEU A 431 -50.01 -14.66 35.71
C LEU A 431 -50.01 -14.94 34.18
N ASP A 432 -49.41 -16.06 33.78
CA ASP A 432 -49.79 -17.02 32.73
C ASP A 432 -50.56 -16.54 31.46
N ASN A 433 -50.10 -16.94 30.27
CA ASN A 433 -50.43 -18.27 29.71
C ASN A 433 -49.93 -18.46 28.25
N GLU A 434 -49.50 -19.69 27.99
CA GLU A 434 -49.54 -20.47 26.74
C GLU A 434 -48.94 -20.02 25.38
N ARG A 435 -47.91 -20.81 25.01
CA ARG A 435 -47.62 -21.46 23.71
C ARG A 435 -48.67 -21.34 22.59
N LYS A 436 -48.18 -21.07 21.37
CA LYS A 436 -48.36 -21.98 20.22
C LYS A 436 -47.36 -21.68 19.09
N ASN A 437 -46.64 -22.74 18.72
CA ASN A 437 -45.93 -22.92 17.46
C ASN A 437 -46.82 -22.57 16.26
N PHE A 438 -46.23 -22.06 15.18
CA PHE A 438 -46.40 -22.63 13.84
C PHE A 438 -45.14 -22.33 13.01
N GLU A 439 -44.49 -23.41 12.57
CA GLU A 439 -43.60 -23.45 11.41
C GLU A 439 -44.40 -23.12 10.15
N ILE A 440 -43.76 -22.42 9.19
CA ILE A 440 -43.38 -22.90 7.85
C ILE A 440 -42.09 -22.16 7.47
#